data_AF-A0A7Y7SSI9-F1
#
_entry.id   AF-A0A7Y7SSI9-F1
#
_cell.length_a   1.000
_cell.length_b   1.000
_cell.length_c   1.000
_cell.angle_alpha   90.00
_cell.angle_beta   90.00
_cell.angle_gamma   90.00
#
_symmetry.space_group_name_H-M   'P 1'
#
loop_
_entity.id
_entity.type
_entity.pdbx_description
1 polymer ?
#
loop_
_entity_poly.entity_id
_entity_poly.type
_entity_poly.pdbx_seq_one_letter_code
_entity_poly.pdbx_strand_id
1 'polypeptide(L)' 'MSWSEAIAAMEKGKVVRNEYFTREEWFEMRSGRIFAEDGCSMDGWYRNEGWQNTGWSVIADPRSA' A
#
# COMPACT_ATOMS: atom_id res chain seq x y z
N MET A 1 -7.86 -2.19 -7.85
CA MET A 1 -7.32 -3.50 -7.44
C MET A 1 -7.87 -3.85 -6.07
N SER A 2 -7.84 -5.14 -5.74
CA SER A 2 -8.11 -5.67 -4.40
C SER A 2 -6.90 -5.56 -3.47
N TRP A 3 -7.10 -5.76 -2.17
CA TRP A 3 -5.98 -5.82 -1.21
C TRP A 3 -4.96 -6.90 -1.57
N SER A 4 -5.42 -8.11 -1.91
CA SER A 4 -4.53 -9.22 -2.29
C SER A 4 -3.69 -8.88 -3.53
N GLU A 5 -4.26 -8.21 -4.52
CA GLU A 5 -3.51 -7.71 -5.67
C GLU A 5 -2.52 -6.60 -5.29
N ALA A 6 -2.88 -5.74 -4.33
CA ALA A 6 -1.99 -4.72 -3.79
C ALA A 6 -0.79 -5.33 -3.05
N ILE A 7 -1.00 -6.37 -2.24
CA ILE A 7 0.07 -7.16 -1.61
C ILE A 7 1.00 -7.74 -2.68
N ALA A 8 0.45 -8.43 -3.68
CA ALA A 8 1.23 -9.04 -4.75
C ALA A 8 2.02 -8.00 -5.58
N ALA A 9 1.52 -6.77 -5.70
CA ALA A 9 2.25 -5.67 -6.31
C ALA A 9 3.40 -5.18 -5.41
N MET A 10 3.16 -5.03 -4.11
CA MET A 10 4.17 -4.63 -3.13
C MET A 10 5.30 -5.65 -3.00
N GLU A 11 5.00 -6.96 -3.05
CA GLU A 11 6.00 -8.04 -3.10
C GLU A 11 6.92 -7.93 -4.32
N LYS A 12 6.46 -7.33 -5.42
CA LYS A 12 7.24 -7.04 -6.63
C LYS A 12 7.99 -5.70 -6.56
N GLY A 13 8.05 -5.07 -5.38
CA GLY A 13 8.69 -3.79 -5.16
C GLY A 13 7.90 -2.60 -5.71
N LYS A 14 6.59 -2.73 -5.94
CA LYS A 14 5.73 -1.61 -6.32
C LYS A 14 5.18 -0.90 -5.09
N VAL A 15 4.87 0.37 -5.25
CA VAL A 15 4.19 1.18 -4.23
C VAL A 15 2.70 1.24 -4.60
N VAL A 16 1.82 1.14 -3.60
CA VAL A 16 0.37 1.13 -3.79
C VAL A 16 -0.31 2.19 -2.94
N ARG A 17 -1.45 2.68 -3.40
CA ARG A 17 -2.30 3.62 -2.66
C ARG A 17 -3.78 3.22 -2.79
N ASN A 18 -4.54 3.42 -1.72
CA ASN A 18 -5.99 3.28 -1.74
C ASN A 18 -6.65 4.61 -2.14
N GLU A 19 -7.79 4.56 -2.85
CA GLU A 19 -8.55 5.74 -3.28
C GLU A 19 -9.02 6.65 -2.13
N TYR A 20 -9.17 6.12 -0.91
CA TYR A 20 -9.54 6.90 0.28
C TYR A 20 -8.37 7.66 0.92
N PHE A 21 -7.14 7.43 0.46
CA PHE A 21 -5.96 8.10 0.97
C PHE A 21 -5.57 9.32 0.14
N THR A 22 -4.90 10.26 0.81
CA THR A 22 -4.32 11.43 0.16
C THR A 22 -3.19 11.02 -0.77
N ARG A 23 -2.75 11.95 -1.63
CA ARG A 23 -1.69 11.66 -2.59
C ARG A 23 -0.35 11.31 -1.94
N GLU A 24 -0.17 11.80 -0.72
CA GLU A 24 1.04 11.65 0.09
C GLU A 24 1.06 10.36 0.90
N GLU A 25 -0.05 9.64 0.96
CA GLU A 25 -0.16 8.39 1.72
C GLU A 25 -0.05 7.19 0.76
N TRP A 26 0.91 6.31 1.02
CA TRP A 26 1.13 5.13 0.21
C TRP A 26 1.82 4.03 1.00
N PHE A 27 1.59 2.79 0.57
CA PHE A 27 2.17 1.62 1.21
C PHE A 27 3.17 0.93 0.29
N GLU A 28 4.21 0.39 0.92
CA GLU A 28 5.18 -0.47 0.27
C GLU A 28 5.59 -1.63 1.18
N MET A 29 6.16 -2.66 0.57
CA MET A 29 6.72 -3.78 1.32
C MET A 29 8.24 -3.67 1.40
N ARG A 30 8.77 -3.71 2.63
CA ARG A 30 10.20 -3.75 2.92
C ARG A 30 10.47 -5.01 3.74
N SER A 31 11.28 -5.93 3.21
CA SER A 31 11.65 -7.18 3.89
C SER A 31 10.45 -7.99 4.41
N GLY A 32 9.39 -8.10 3.60
CA GLY A 32 8.18 -8.86 3.92
C GLY A 32 7.19 -8.18 4.87
N ARG A 33 7.45 -6.93 5.29
CA ARG A 33 6.54 -6.14 6.13
C ARG A 33 6.08 -4.91 5.39
N ILE A 34 4.85 -4.49 5.67
CA ILE A 34 4.23 -3.33 5.02
C ILE A 34 4.53 -2.09 5.85
N PHE A 35 4.92 -1.01 5.17
CA PHE A 35 5.18 0.28 5.77
C PHE A 35 4.42 1.37 5.02
N ALA A 36 4.00 2.40 5.75
CA ALA A 36 3.53 3.65 5.20
C ALA A 36 4.68 4.54 4.72
N GLU A 37 4.36 5.65 4.06
CA GLU A 37 5.30 6.62 3.51
C GLU A 37 6.29 7.14 4.56
N ASP A 38 5.82 7.31 5.79
CA ASP A 38 6.54 7.84 6.94
C ASP A 38 7.45 6.79 7.62
N GLY A 39 7.39 5.53 7.16
CA GLY A 39 8.13 4.42 7.75
C GLY A 39 7.44 3.78 8.96
N CYS A 40 6.20 4.15 9.28
CA CYS A 40 5.40 3.43 10.26
C CYS A 40 5.03 2.04 9.71
N SER A 41 5.22 1.01 10.55
CA SER A 41 4.81 -0.35 10.22
C SER A 41 3.29 -0.46 10.24
N MET A 42 2.74 -1.10 9.21
CA MET A 42 1.30 -1.32 9.03
C MET A 42 0.88 -2.73 9.49
N ASP A 43 1.66 -3.34 10.38
CA ASP A 43 1.34 -4.64 10.97
C ASP A 43 0.00 -4.55 11.72
N GLY A 44 -0.98 -5.39 11.35
CA GLY A 44 -2.31 -5.39 11.95
C GLY A 44 -3.22 -4.23 11.52
N TRP A 45 -2.79 -3.39 10.58
CA TRP A 45 -3.60 -2.30 10.04
C TRP A 45 -4.77 -2.81 9.19
N TYR A 46 -4.54 -3.87 8.40
CA TYR A 46 -5.59 -4.53 7.65
C TYR A 46 -6.52 -5.30 8.60
N ARG A 47 -7.78 -4.87 8.65
CA ARG A 47 -8.84 -5.40 9.52
C ARG A 47 -9.97 -6.09 8.74
N ASN A 48 -9.76 -6.30 7.44
CA ASN A 48 -10.77 -6.85 6.53
C ASN A 48 -12.05 -5.99 6.45
N GLU A 49 -11.91 -4.67 6.57
CA GLU A 49 -13.03 -3.75 6.38
C GLU A 49 -13.36 -3.62 4.89
N GLY A 50 -14.62 -3.33 4.56
CA GLY A 50 -15.10 -3.33 3.17
C GLY A 50 -14.27 -2.43 2.24
N TRP A 51 -13.90 -1.23 2.72
CA TRP A 51 -13.11 -0.27 1.95
C TRP A 51 -11.63 -0.69 1.79
N GLN A 52 -11.09 -1.48 2.74
CA GLN A 52 -9.72 -1.99 2.64
C GLN A 52 -9.60 -3.09 1.60
N ASN A 53 -10.70 -3.70 1.17
CA ASN A 53 -10.68 -4.80 0.20
C ASN A 53 -10.59 -4.32 -1.26
N THR A 54 -10.88 -3.05 -1.56
CA THR A 54 -10.94 -2.51 -2.92
C THR A 54 -10.29 -1.12 -3.01
N GLY A 55 -10.31 -0.49 -4.18
CA GLY A 55 -9.83 0.89 -4.35
C GLY A 55 -8.31 1.05 -4.44
N TRP A 56 -7.54 -0.04 -4.44
CA TRP A 56 -6.08 0.01 -4.51
C TRP A 56 -5.58 0.24 -5.93
N SER A 57 -4.49 1.00 -6.08
CA SER A 57 -3.79 1.21 -7.36
C SER A 57 -2.28 1.24 -7.15
N VAL A 58 -1.50 0.72 -8.10
CA VAL A 58 -0.05 0.94 -8.16
C VAL A 58 0.20 2.39 -8.56
N ILE A 59 1.13 3.05 -7.87
CA ILE A 59 1.57 4.41 -8.21
C ILE A 59 3.02 4.39 -8.71
N ALA A 60 3.41 5.43 -9.45
CA ALA A 60 4.82 5.69 -9.73
C ALA A 60 5.54 5.92 -8.39
N ASP A 61 6.80 5.48 -8.29
CA ASP A 61 7.56 5.62 -7.06
C ASP A 61 7.66 7.11 -6.67
N PRO A 62 7.02 7.53 -5.57
CA PRO A 62 6.93 8.94 -5.20
C PRO A 62 8.29 9.51 -4.74
N ARG A 63 9.29 8.64 -4.54
CA ARG A 63 10.66 9.03 -4.16
C ARG A 63 11.59 9.25 -5.34
N SER A 64 11.17 8.88 -6.55
CA SER A 64 11.99 8.96 -7.77
C SER A 64 11.90 10.33 -8.47
N ALA A 65 11.50 11.39 -7.76
CA ALA A 65 11.35 12.76 -8.26
C ALA A 65 12.48 13.69 -7.77
#